data_AF-A0A448Z7I6-F1
#
_entry.id   AF-A0A448Z7I6-F1
#
_cell.length_a   1.000
_cell.length_b   1.000
_cell.length_c   1.000
_cell.angle_alpha   90.00
_cell.angle_beta   90.00
_cell.angle_gamma   90.00
#
_symmetry.space_group_name_H-M   'P 1'
#
loop_
_entity.id
_entity.type
_entity.pdbx_description
1 polymer ?
#
loop_
_entity_poly.entity_id
_entity_poly.type
_entity_poly.pdbx_seq_one_letter_code
_entity_poly.pdbx_strand_id
1 'polypeptide(L)'
;MKAMQLLLFTPAVASAYTLHHQPRNPSFAVGRDAQRRSRSASSSSQSLYRSDVDTTTLDTITTAMGSISKRLPLMQPPSPKTSPKPFKRSISVREAEAEHGMPWKSSIDTEVKDDELLYMPFWEWQMDFMEENLTDLKVVECKNDKDTDFSYNANEKKKARIVNVCFSSKEYRKIRMTYYDAGDNTQVYNAVWYPNPEYNLPVLGIDLLAFNRKKYLAIVDFQPIHDNEEDHASRYEHLLKPIKDKYDSLKGRMSSKFYDETKHFSQQMLFARFDDEQVVSRDLFPAFKSYVETHLDLIRSTEAQPEEVETVLAKTKAYDTYSADRDPATGLFAAMYGKEWAEDFVHDFLFSMSDRPAEGAAPPANPFMGGPPRGGPPQNQGQKVQRP
;
A
#
# COMPACT_ATOMS: atom_id res chain seq x y z
N MET A 1 -63.27 16.04 -12.71
CA MET A 1 -63.59 15.02 -13.73
C MET A 1 -62.56 13.90 -13.60
N LYS A 2 -63.02 12.71 -13.15
CA LYS A 2 -62.39 11.36 -13.05
C LYS A 2 -60.96 11.29 -12.45
N ALA A 3 -60.66 10.80 -11.24
CA ALA A 3 -61.18 9.77 -10.33
C ALA A 3 -61.00 8.30 -10.75
N MET A 4 -60.35 7.53 -9.84
CA MET A 4 -60.32 6.06 -9.65
C MET A 4 -59.49 5.24 -10.69
N GLN A 5 -58.76 4.17 -10.34
CA GLN A 5 -59.11 3.12 -9.38
C GLN A 5 -57.88 2.26 -8.98
N LEU A 6 -57.89 1.87 -7.70
CA LEU A 6 -57.13 0.81 -7.02
C LEU A 6 -57.50 -0.58 -7.56
N LEU A 7 -56.58 -1.56 -7.57
CA LEU A 7 -56.85 -2.95 -7.16
C LEU A 7 -55.57 -3.82 -7.09
N LEU A 8 -55.36 -4.34 -5.87
CA LEU A 8 -54.56 -5.52 -5.50
C LEU A 8 -55.03 -6.77 -6.25
N PHE A 9 -54.17 -7.77 -6.43
CA PHE A 9 -54.44 -9.20 -6.14
C PHE A 9 -53.19 -10.06 -6.39
N THR A 10 -52.67 -10.68 -5.33
CA THR A 10 -51.94 -11.95 -5.37
C THR A 10 -52.93 -13.10 -5.53
N PRO A 11 -52.50 -14.28 -6.03
CA PRO A 11 -52.26 -15.37 -5.09
C PRO A 11 -51.06 -16.27 -5.41
N ALA A 12 -50.55 -16.91 -4.35
CA ALA A 12 -49.60 -18.01 -4.37
C ALA A 12 -50.26 -19.34 -4.74
N VAL A 13 -49.54 -20.26 -5.40
CA VAL A 13 -49.71 -21.72 -5.26
C VAL A 13 -48.36 -22.42 -5.47
N ALA A 14 -48.08 -23.39 -4.59
CA ALA A 14 -46.89 -24.22 -4.47
C ALA A 14 -46.96 -25.55 -5.25
N SER A 15 -45.80 -26.15 -5.52
CA SER A 15 -45.48 -27.62 -5.50
C SER A 15 -44.02 -27.78 -5.96
N ALA A 16 -43.04 -28.21 -5.17
CA ALA A 16 -42.85 -29.48 -4.47
C ALA A 16 -42.91 -30.71 -5.40
N TYR A 17 -41.73 -31.19 -5.82
CA TYR A 17 -41.52 -32.60 -6.14
C TYR A 17 -40.18 -33.05 -5.54
N THR A 18 -40.30 -33.92 -4.54
CA THR A 18 -39.25 -34.74 -3.96
C THR A 18 -39.35 -36.12 -4.61
N LEU A 19 -38.23 -36.75 -4.95
CA LEU A 19 -38.20 -38.20 -5.18
C LEU A 19 -36.86 -38.76 -4.65
N HIS A 20 -36.98 -39.39 -3.48
CA HIS A 20 -35.99 -40.32 -2.94
C HIS A 20 -36.12 -41.67 -3.63
N HIS A 21 -35.01 -42.31 -3.99
CA HIS A 21 -34.80 -43.72 -3.67
C HIS A 21 -33.30 -44.05 -3.51
N GLN A 22 -33.07 -44.90 -2.52
CA GLN A 22 -31.87 -45.30 -1.78
C GLN A 22 -30.93 -46.31 -2.52
N PRO A 23 -29.83 -46.78 -1.88
CA PRO A 23 -28.52 -46.98 -2.52
C PRO A 23 -28.14 -48.45 -2.77
N ARG A 24 -26.97 -48.67 -3.41
CA ARG A 24 -26.23 -49.94 -3.36
C ARG A 24 -24.71 -49.72 -3.29
N ASN A 25 -24.09 -50.18 -2.21
CA ASN A 25 -22.71 -50.67 -2.17
C ASN A 25 -22.66 -52.10 -2.74
N PRO A 26 -21.47 -52.57 -3.14
CA PRO A 26 -20.82 -53.58 -2.30
C PRO A 26 -19.30 -53.41 -2.15
N SER A 27 -18.80 -53.96 -1.04
CA SER A 27 -17.39 -54.11 -0.65
C SER A 27 -16.68 -55.28 -1.36
N PHE A 28 -15.33 -55.21 -1.36
CA PHE A 28 -14.32 -56.23 -0.95
C PHE A 28 -13.14 -56.55 -1.90
N ALA A 29 -12.01 -56.80 -1.23
CA ALA A 29 -10.74 -57.47 -1.60
C ALA A 29 -9.73 -56.65 -2.43
N VAL A 30 -8.56 -56.24 -1.92
CA VAL A 30 -7.36 -56.99 -1.43
C VAL A 30 -6.65 -57.78 -2.52
N GLY A 31 -5.44 -57.37 -2.87
CA GLY A 31 -4.47 -58.13 -3.68
C GLY A 31 -3.14 -57.38 -3.82
N ARG A 32 -2.06 -57.98 -3.32
CA ARG A 32 -0.68 -57.50 -3.29
C ARG A 32 0.08 -57.77 -4.60
N ASP A 33 1.24 -57.12 -4.69
CA ASP A 33 2.48 -57.48 -5.40
C ASP A 33 2.53 -57.39 -6.93
N ALA A 34 3.40 -56.52 -7.46
CA ALA A 34 4.77 -56.90 -7.87
C ALA A 34 5.38 -55.88 -8.84
N GLN A 35 6.70 -55.66 -8.66
CA GLN A 35 7.59 -54.88 -9.51
C GLN A 35 7.60 -55.33 -10.98
N ARG A 36 7.64 -54.37 -11.92
CA ARG A 36 8.69 -54.38 -12.97
C ARG A 36 8.82 -53.05 -13.71
N ARG A 37 10.08 -52.67 -13.93
CA ARG A 37 10.59 -51.56 -14.75
C ARG A 37 10.27 -51.76 -16.24
N SER A 38 9.92 -50.68 -16.95
CA SER A 38 10.58 -50.28 -18.22
C SER A 38 10.09 -48.93 -18.77
N ARG A 39 11.04 -48.00 -18.87
CA ARG A 39 11.32 -46.93 -19.87
C ARG A 39 10.23 -46.39 -20.81
N SER A 40 10.11 -45.06 -20.75
CA SER A 40 10.04 -44.03 -21.81
C SER A 40 8.96 -44.11 -22.90
N ALA A 41 8.07 -43.11 -22.90
CA ALA A 41 7.83 -42.25 -24.06
C ALA A 41 7.12 -40.96 -23.63
N SER A 42 7.65 -39.84 -24.12
CA SER A 42 7.14 -38.48 -24.01
C SER A 42 5.83 -38.28 -24.78
N SER A 43 4.85 -37.60 -24.21
CA SER A 43 3.91 -36.80 -24.98
C SER A 43 3.53 -35.53 -24.21
N SER A 44 4.12 -34.43 -24.66
CA SER A 44 3.80 -33.05 -24.28
C SER A 44 2.43 -32.66 -24.85
N SER A 45 1.44 -32.46 -23.99
CA SER A 45 0.20 -31.76 -24.33
C SER A 45 0.41 -30.25 -24.14
N GLN A 46 0.39 -29.53 -25.26
CA GLN A 46 0.47 -28.08 -25.37
C GLN A 46 -0.68 -27.40 -24.60
N SER A 47 -0.34 -26.50 -23.68
CA SER A 47 -1.26 -25.50 -23.13
C SER A 47 -0.90 -24.15 -23.72
N LEU A 48 -1.74 -23.66 -24.64
CA LEU A 48 -1.64 -22.35 -25.29
C LEU A 48 -2.32 -21.30 -24.39
N TYR A 49 -1.54 -20.61 -23.57
CA TYR A 49 -1.86 -19.24 -23.12
C TYR A 49 -0.54 -18.47 -23.05
N ARG A 50 -0.22 -17.80 -24.15
CA ARG A 50 0.89 -16.85 -24.26
C ARG A 50 0.25 -15.50 -24.57
N SER A 51 0.18 -14.64 -23.56
CA SER A 51 -0.11 -13.22 -23.75
C SER A 51 1.20 -12.46 -23.61
N ASP A 52 1.84 -12.23 -24.75
CA ASP A 52 2.93 -11.27 -24.87
C ASP A 52 2.31 -9.86 -24.64
N VAL A 53 2.77 -9.15 -23.61
CA VAL A 53 2.39 -7.74 -23.38
C VAL A 53 3.60 -6.87 -23.68
N ASP A 54 3.35 -5.96 -24.62
CA ASP A 54 4.28 -5.09 -25.34
C ASP A 54 4.86 -3.98 -24.46
N THR A 55 6.16 -3.70 -24.61
CA THR A 55 7.00 -2.84 -23.76
C THR A 55 6.92 -1.34 -24.07
N THR A 56 5.79 -0.83 -24.56
CA THR A 56 5.72 0.52 -25.17
C THR A 56 5.03 1.62 -24.34
N THR A 57 4.77 1.42 -23.05
CA THR A 57 4.03 2.42 -22.23
C THR A 57 4.92 3.40 -21.44
N LEU A 58 6.25 3.43 -21.62
CA LEU A 58 7.16 4.24 -20.79
C LEU A 58 8.07 5.22 -21.54
N ASP A 59 8.04 5.26 -22.88
CA ASP A 59 9.00 6.07 -23.67
C ASP A 59 8.51 7.47 -24.09
N THR A 60 7.29 7.90 -23.72
CA THR A 60 6.72 9.17 -24.23
C THR A 60 7.07 10.41 -23.39
N ILE A 61 7.80 10.29 -22.27
CA ILE A 61 7.93 11.39 -21.28
C ILE A 61 9.22 12.23 -21.43
N THR A 62 10.19 11.84 -22.26
CA THR A 62 11.57 12.35 -22.12
C THR A 62 12.03 13.40 -23.14
N THR A 63 11.16 14.16 -23.82
CA THR A 63 11.67 15.15 -24.80
C THR A 63 10.88 16.46 -24.82
N ALA A 64 11.23 17.39 -23.93
CA ALA A 64 11.22 18.85 -24.18
C ALA A 64 11.64 19.65 -22.92
N MET A 65 12.94 19.91 -22.68
CA MET A 65 13.40 20.91 -21.69
C MET A 65 14.75 21.54 -22.06
N GLY A 66 14.81 22.87 -22.06
CA GLY A 66 16.00 23.74 -22.03
C GLY A 66 15.51 25.19 -21.98
N SER A 67 16.10 26.17 -21.29
CA SER A 67 17.30 26.30 -20.46
C SER A 67 17.26 27.68 -19.76
N ILE A 68 18.21 27.93 -18.84
CA ILE A 68 18.77 29.22 -18.36
C ILE A 68 18.55 29.52 -16.86
N SER A 69 19.68 29.88 -16.24
CA SER A 69 19.95 30.13 -14.82
C SER A 69 20.43 31.58 -14.64
N LYS A 70 20.20 32.21 -13.46
CA LYS A 70 21.25 32.80 -12.57
C LYS A 70 20.73 33.74 -11.46
N ARG A 71 21.23 33.45 -10.25
CA ARG A 71 21.80 34.31 -9.16
C ARG A 71 20.93 35.03 -8.10
N LEU A 72 21.31 34.69 -6.86
CA LEU A 72 21.04 35.15 -5.47
C LEU A 72 21.65 36.54 -5.13
N PRO A 73 21.26 37.21 -4.01
CA PRO A 73 21.93 36.99 -2.70
C PRO A 73 21.07 37.12 -1.41
N LEU A 74 21.69 36.63 -0.31
CA LEU A 74 21.26 36.40 1.08
C LEU A 74 20.81 37.64 1.90
N MET A 75 19.95 37.42 2.91
CA MET A 75 20.03 38.09 4.23
C MET A 75 19.53 37.16 5.39
N GLN A 76 20.10 37.39 6.58
CA GLN A 76 20.13 36.59 7.82
C GLN A 76 18.92 36.83 8.79
N PRO A 77 18.76 36.04 9.88
CA PRO A 77 17.48 35.79 10.56
C PRO A 77 17.20 36.69 11.79
N PRO A 78 15.94 36.77 12.27
CA PRO A 78 15.60 37.46 13.52
C PRO A 78 15.60 36.53 14.75
N SER A 79 16.02 37.08 15.90
CA SER A 79 15.98 36.44 17.24
C SER A 79 14.66 36.74 18.00
N PRO A 80 14.29 35.96 19.03
CA PRO A 80 12.89 35.71 19.38
C PRO A 80 12.35 36.61 20.52
N LYS A 81 11.06 36.88 20.49
CA LYS A 81 10.27 37.29 21.67
C LYS A 81 9.07 36.36 21.80
N THR A 82 9.15 35.40 22.72
CA THR A 82 8.06 34.52 23.11
C THR A 82 7.15 35.20 24.11
N SER A 83 5.90 35.40 23.72
CA SER A 83 4.75 35.50 24.63
C SER A 83 3.96 34.19 24.57
N PRO A 84 3.31 33.76 25.67
CA PRO A 84 2.62 32.48 25.74
C PRO A 84 1.44 32.46 24.76
N LYS A 85 1.45 31.48 23.84
CA LYS A 85 0.37 31.27 22.86
C LYS A 85 -0.92 30.85 23.58
N PRO A 86 -2.10 31.36 23.17
CA PRO A 86 -3.38 30.97 23.75
C PRO A 86 -3.65 29.48 23.52
N PHE A 87 -4.39 28.84 24.43
CA PHE A 87 -4.85 27.46 24.33
C PHE A 87 -5.44 27.20 22.93
N LYS A 88 -4.70 26.47 22.08
CA LYS A 88 -5.21 26.00 20.79
C LYS A 88 -6.37 25.04 21.11
N ARG A 89 -7.58 25.37 20.65
CA ARG A 89 -8.72 24.45 20.66
C ARG A 89 -8.31 23.19 19.92
N SER A 90 -8.41 22.01 20.55
CA SER A 90 -8.21 20.74 19.86
C SER A 90 -9.35 20.55 18.87
N ILE A 91 -9.02 20.41 17.58
CA ILE A 91 -9.98 20.04 16.55
C ILE A 91 -10.40 18.58 16.74
N SER A 92 -11.68 18.28 16.46
CA SER A 92 -12.16 16.90 16.46
C SER A 92 -11.64 16.12 15.24
N VAL A 93 -11.70 14.80 15.31
CA VAL A 93 -11.29 13.89 14.22
C VAL A 93 -12.06 14.19 12.93
N ARG A 94 -13.38 14.40 13.03
CA ARG A 94 -14.24 14.73 11.89
C ARG A 94 -14.04 16.14 11.34
N GLU A 95 -13.72 17.10 12.19
CA GLU A 95 -13.33 18.44 11.72
C GLU A 95 -12.01 18.38 10.94
N ALA A 96 -11.03 17.59 11.41
CA ALA A 96 -9.76 17.39 10.71
C ALA A 96 -9.92 16.63 9.39
N GLU A 97 -10.77 15.60 9.36
CA GLU A 97 -11.14 14.91 8.12
C GLU A 97 -11.77 15.90 7.12
N ALA A 98 -12.79 16.64 7.55
CA ALA A 98 -13.54 17.53 6.68
C ALA A 98 -12.79 18.79 6.22
N GLU A 99 -11.60 19.08 6.77
CA GLU A 99 -10.84 20.31 6.51
C GLU A 99 -10.62 20.56 5.01
N HIS A 100 -10.34 19.50 4.26
CA HIS A 100 -10.11 19.53 2.81
C HIS A 100 -11.23 18.87 2.01
N GLY A 101 -12.44 18.84 2.59
CA GLY A 101 -13.65 18.34 1.96
C GLY A 101 -13.79 16.82 1.93
N MET A 102 -13.04 16.09 2.78
CA MET A 102 -13.18 14.63 2.87
C MET A 102 -14.44 14.21 3.66
N PRO A 103 -14.99 13.02 3.40
CA PRO A 103 -14.66 12.16 2.26
C PRO A 103 -15.11 12.80 0.93
N TRP A 104 -14.22 12.79 -0.06
CA TRP A 104 -14.57 13.29 -1.40
C TRP A 104 -15.60 12.37 -2.05
N LYS A 105 -16.48 12.96 -2.87
CA LYS A 105 -17.57 12.22 -3.54
C LYS A 105 -17.28 11.85 -4.98
N SER A 106 -16.32 12.52 -5.61
CA SER A 106 -15.95 12.37 -7.01
C SER A 106 -14.50 12.73 -7.21
N SER A 107 -13.86 12.19 -8.24
CA SER A 107 -12.49 12.56 -8.62
C SER A 107 -12.34 14.06 -8.94
N ILE A 108 -11.13 14.58 -8.75
CA ILE A 108 -10.73 15.92 -9.24
C ILE A 108 -10.69 15.98 -10.77
N ASP A 109 -10.48 14.86 -11.47
CA ASP A 109 -10.63 14.81 -12.91
C ASP A 109 -12.11 14.66 -13.26
N THR A 110 -12.76 15.74 -13.68
CA THR A 110 -14.19 15.73 -14.03
C THR A 110 -14.46 15.16 -15.42
N GLU A 111 -13.43 14.79 -16.18
CA GLU A 111 -13.55 14.29 -17.55
C GLU A 111 -13.49 12.76 -17.63
N VAL A 112 -13.19 12.07 -16.53
CA VAL A 112 -13.23 10.60 -16.52
C VAL A 112 -14.67 10.11 -16.60
N LYS A 113 -14.86 8.96 -17.26
CA LYS A 113 -16.19 8.39 -17.48
C LYS A 113 -16.80 7.87 -16.16
N ASP A 114 -15.94 7.45 -15.25
CA ASP A 114 -16.27 6.97 -13.92
C ASP A 114 -15.48 7.81 -12.92
N ASP A 115 -16.14 8.77 -12.27
CA ASP A 115 -15.52 9.67 -11.30
C ASP A 115 -15.42 9.05 -9.89
N GLU A 116 -15.63 7.73 -9.78
CA GLU A 116 -15.53 6.98 -8.55
C GLU A 116 -14.12 7.01 -7.95
N LEU A 117 -14.08 7.24 -6.65
CA LEU A 117 -12.90 7.13 -5.82
C LEU A 117 -12.81 5.69 -5.27
N LEU A 118 -12.06 4.84 -5.99
CA LEU A 118 -12.01 3.39 -5.80
C LEU A 118 -11.76 2.95 -4.36
N TYR A 119 -10.89 3.68 -3.66
CA TYR A 119 -10.46 3.34 -2.31
C TYR A 119 -11.17 4.17 -1.23
N MET A 120 -12.13 5.03 -1.59
CA MET A 120 -12.88 5.82 -0.60
C MET A 120 -13.60 4.94 0.43
N PRO A 121 -14.17 3.77 0.08
CA PRO A 121 -14.73 2.85 1.08
C PRO A 121 -13.71 2.39 2.15
N PHE A 122 -12.42 2.33 1.82
CA PHE A 122 -11.36 1.99 2.77
C PHE A 122 -11.09 3.16 3.72
N TRP A 123 -11.05 4.38 3.18
CA TRP A 123 -10.90 5.61 3.96
C TRP A 123 -12.05 5.76 4.96
N GLU A 124 -13.29 5.73 4.49
CA GLU A 124 -14.49 5.94 5.31
C GLU A 124 -14.57 4.89 6.42
N TRP A 125 -14.41 3.60 6.07
CA TRP A 125 -14.41 2.53 7.07
C TRP A 125 -13.29 2.70 8.08
N GLN A 126 -12.08 3.08 7.66
CA GLN A 126 -10.96 3.26 8.58
C GLN A 126 -11.19 4.42 9.55
N MET A 127 -11.75 5.54 9.07
CA MET A 127 -12.10 6.68 9.92
C MET A 127 -13.15 6.29 10.97
N ASP A 128 -14.21 5.60 10.55
CA ASP A 128 -15.25 5.07 11.45
C ASP A 128 -14.65 4.10 12.47
N PHE A 129 -13.87 3.12 12.00
CA PHE A 129 -13.22 2.12 12.84
C PHE A 129 -12.31 2.78 13.89
N MET A 130 -11.52 3.78 13.49
CA MET A 130 -10.64 4.50 14.43
C MET A 130 -11.43 5.24 15.50
N GLU A 131 -12.48 5.97 15.12
CA GLU A 131 -13.30 6.75 16.05
C GLU A 131 -14.07 5.85 17.03
N GLU A 132 -14.58 4.72 16.55
CA GLU A 132 -15.33 3.75 17.35
C GLU A 132 -14.44 2.93 18.29
N ASN A 133 -13.22 2.59 17.85
CA ASN A 133 -12.41 1.59 18.54
C ASN A 133 -11.19 2.18 19.25
N LEU A 134 -10.55 3.25 18.78
CA LEU A 134 -9.30 3.72 19.39
C LEU A 134 -9.56 4.59 20.62
N THR A 135 -8.71 4.43 21.64
CA THR A 135 -8.85 5.18 22.88
C THR A 135 -8.04 6.47 22.84
N ASP A 136 -8.66 7.58 23.28
CA ASP A 136 -8.01 8.90 23.33
C ASP A 136 -7.47 9.35 21.96
N LEU A 137 -8.24 9.09 20.90
CA LEU A 137 -7.91 9.45 19.52
C LEU A 137 -7.79 10.97 19.36
N LYS A 138 -6.63 11.42 18.89
CA LYS A 138 -6.26 12.84 18.75
C LYS A 138 -5.71 13.13 17.38
N VAL A 139 -6.04 14.31 16.87
CA VAL A 139 -5.47 14.83 15.62
C VAL A 139 -4.03 15.28 15.87
N VAL A 140 -3.14 14.91 14.95
CA VAL A 140 -1.74 15.34 14.90
C VAL A 140 -1.57 16.23 13.67
N GLU A 141 -0.95 17.39 13.83
CA GLU A 141 -0.74 18.33 12.72
C GLU A 141 0.13 17.69 11.63
N CYS A 142 -0.27 17.80 10.36
CA CYS A 142 0.48 17.33 9.21
C CYS A 142 1.50 18.38 8.75
N LYS A 143 2.35 18.84 9.67
CA LYS A 143 3.32 19.92 9.44
C LYS A 143 4.72 19.53 9.89
N ASN A 144 5.73 20.03 9.19
CA ASN A 144 7.12 19.96 9.66
C ASN A 144 7.51 21.18 10.51
N ASP A 145 8.74 21.14 11.05
CA ASP A 145 9.32 22.25 11.83
C ASP A 145 9.50 23.56 11.05
N LYS A 146 9.45 23.48 9.71
CA LYS A 146 9.48 24.64 8.81
C LYS A 146 8.08 25.22 8.53
N ASP A 147 7.04 24.73 9.21
CA ASP A 147 5.62 25.08 9.00
C ASP A 147 5.11 24.78 7.58
N THR A 148 5.76 23.85 6.86
CA THR A 148 5.24 23.32 5.60
C THR A 148 4.03 22.44 5.91
N ASP A 149 2.90 22.76 5.30
CA ASP A 149 1.65 22.04 5.45
C ASP A 149 1.55 20.91 4.42
N PHE A 150 1.43 19.68 4.91
CA PHE A 150 1.23 18.49 4.10
C PHE A 150 -0.22 18.01 4.11
N SER A 151 -1.13 18.64 4.87
CA SER A 151 -2.52 18.18 4.98
C SER A 151 -3.25 18.14 3.63
N TYR A 152 -2.88 19.02 2.69
CA TYR A 152 -3.41 19.00 1.33
C TYR A 152 -2.46 19.64 0.32
N ASN A 153 -2.42 19.09 -0.89
CA ASN A 153 -1.80 19.74 -2.04
C ASN A 153 -2.52 19.34 -3.34
N ALA A 154 -2.52 20.21 -4.33
CA ALA A 154 -3.16 19.96 -5.62
C ALA A 154 -2.33 20.48 -6.79
N ASN A 155 -2.36 19.73 -7.87
CA ASN A 155 -1.87 20.14 -9.18
C ASN A 155 -3.05 20.13 -10.15
N GLU A 156 -3.76 21.26 -10.24
CA GLU A 156 -4.94 21.41 -11.10
C GLU A 156 -4.64 21.14 -12.58
N LYS A 157 -3.45 21.53 -13.05
CA LYS A 157 -3.04 21.32 -14.45
C LYS A 157 -2.90 19.84 -14.80
N LYS A 158 -2.44 19.04 -13.84
CA LYS A 158 -2.31 17.59 -13.97
C LYS A 158 -3.51 16.85 -13.37
N LYS A 159 -4.56 17.60 -12.99
CA LYS A 159 -5.80 17.09 -12.37
C LYS A 159 -5.52 16.08 -11.28
N ALA A 160 -4.69 16.48 -10.32
CA ALA A 160 -4.32 15.63 -9.20
C ALA A 160 -4.41 16.37 -7.88
N ARG A 161 -4.79 15.65 -6.83
CA ARG A 161 -4.81 16.14 -5.46
C ARG A 161 -4.36 15.06 -4.50
N ILE A 162 -3.82 15.49 -3.38
CA ILE A 162 -3.41 14.64 -2.27
C ILE A 162 -3.93 15.25 -0.98
N VAL A 163 -4.50 14.42 -0.11
CA VAL A 163 -4.89 14.78 1.24
C VAL A 163 -4.19 13.85 2.22
N ASN A 164 -3.79 14.41 3.35
CA ASN A 164 -3.12 13.70 4.42
C ASN A 164 -3.77 14.04 5.75
N VAL A 165 -4.06 13.02 6.54
CA VAL A 165 -4.46 13.18 7.95
C VAL A 165 -3.55 12.34 8.83
N CYS A 166 -3.37 12.80 10.06
CA CYS A 166 -2.49 12.16 11.02
C CYS A 166 -3.15 12.15 12.40
N PHE A 167 -3.05 11.02 13.09
CA PHE A 167 -3.66 10.82 14.39
C PHE A 167 -2.69 10.15 15.37
N SER A 168 -3.00 10.26 16.66
CA SER A 168 -2.42 9.43 17.73
C SER A 168 -3.53 8.94 18.66
N SER A 169 -3.27 7.86 19.38
CA SER A 169 -4.18 7.26 20.38
C SER A 169 -3.33 6.62 21.48
N LYS A 170 -3.94 5.94 22.47
CA LYS A 170 -3.15 5.16 23.43
C LYS A 170 -2.47 3.97 22.76
N GLU A 171 -3.17 3.31 21.83
CA GLU A 171 -2.69 2.14 21.11
C GLU A 171 -1.60 2.49 20.09
N TYR A 172 -1.68 3.67 19.46
CA TYR A 172 -0.81 4.07 18.36
C TYR A 172 -0.16 5.43 18.59
N ARG A 173 1.17 5.50 18.53
CA ARG A 173 1.91 6.77 18.61
C ARG A 173 1.65 7.67 17.40
N LYS A 174 1.37 7.07 16.24
CA LYS A 174 1.12 7.77 14.97
C LYS A 174 0.32 6.86 14.04
N ILE A 175 -0.74 7.39 13.45
CA ILE A 175 -1.45 6.79 12.32
C ILE A 175 -1.47 7.85 11.24
N ARG A 176 -0.88 7.59 10.08
CA ARG A 176 -0.96 8.48 8.92
C ARG A 176 -1.81 7.85 7.84
N MET A 177 -2.63 8.66 7.19
CA MET A 177 -3.45 8.27 6.05
C MET A 177 -3.27 9.28 4.94
N THR A 178 -3.14 8.78 3.72
CA THR A 178 -2.95 9.55 2.50
C THR A 178 -3.92 9.05 1.45
N TYR A 179 -4.72 9.95 0.89
CA TYR A 179 -5.49 9.68 -0.33
C TYR A 179 -4.93 10.54 -1.46
N TYR A 180 -4.55 9.90 -2.56
CA TYR A 180 -4.12 10.57 -3.79
C TYR A 180 -5.10 10.25 -4.91
N ASP A 181 -5.58 11.30 -5.56
CA ASP A 181 -6.55 11.22 -6.63
C ASP A 181 -6.03 11.98 -7.85
N ALA A 182 -5.80 11.25 -8.95
CA ALA A 182 -5.50 11.79 -10.27
C ALA A 182 -6.41 11.16 -11.35
N GLY A 183 -7.69 10.94 -11.01
CA GLY A 183 -8.67 10.31 -11.89
C GLY A 183 -8.31 8.86 -12.22
N ASP A 184 -8.56 8.46 -13.47
CA ASP A 184 -8.25 7.11 -13.93
C ASP A 184 -6.76 6.83 -13.95
N ASN A 185 -5.92 7.86 -14.14
CA ASN A 185 -4.47 7.71 -14.30
C ASN A 185 -3.87 7.01 -13.09
N THR A 186 -4.14 7.55 -11.89
CA THR A 186 -3.64 7.01 -10.64
C THR A 186 -4.58 7.36 -9.48
N GLN A 187 -4.95 6.35 -8.70
CA GLN A 187 -5.49 6.55 -7.34
C GLN A 187 -4.66 5.77 -6.34
N VAL A 188 -4.39 6.37 -5.18
CA VAL A 188 -3.64 5.72 -4.09
C VAL A 188 -4.38 5.92 -2.78
N TYR A 189 -4.50 4.84 -2.01
CA TYR A 189 -4.79 4.88 -0.58
C TYR A 189 -3.62 4.26 0.16
N ASN A 190 -2.94 5.08 0.96
CA ASN A 190 -1.81 4.66 1.76
C ASN A 190 -2.08 4.96 3.24
N ALA A 191 -1.81 4.01 4.11
CA ALA A 191 -1.88 4.24 5.55
C ALA A 191 -0.79 3.47 6.27
N VAL A 192 -0.25 4.06 7.33
CA VAL A 192 0.73 3.40 8.19
C VAL A 192 0.39 3.69 9.65
N TRP A 193 0.28 2.61 10.43
CA TRP A 193 -0.05 2.67 11.84
C TRP A 193 1.15 2.21 12.66
N TYR A 194 1.71 3.13 13.43
CA TYR A 194 2.83 2.90 14.32
C TYR A 194 2.30 2.63 15.73
N PRO A 195 2.41 1.40 16.26
CA PRO A 195 2.05 1.12 17.65
C PRO A 195 2.77 2.04 18.61
N ASN A 196 2.17 2.26 19.78
CA ASN A 196 2.92 2.86 20.89
C ASN A 196 4.18 2.00 21.17
N PRO A 197 5.37 2.63 21.29
CA PRO A 197 6.63 1.90 21.41
C PRO A 197 6.73 1.01 22.64
N GLU A 198 5.86 1.18 23.63
CA GLU A 198 5.79 0.27 24.80
C GLU A 198 5.39 -1.16 24.43
N TYR A 199 4.81 -1.42 23.26
CA TYR A 199 4.36 -2.77 22.88
C TYR A 199 5.38 -3.57 22.05
N ASN A 200 6.42 -2.94 21.47
CA ASN A 200 7.41 -3.61 20.60
C ASN A 200 6.77 -4.46 19.47
N LEU A 201 5.73 -3.91 18.84
CA LEU A 201 4.92 -4.57 17.80
C LEU A 201 5.26 -4.09 16.39
N PRO A 202 4.91 -4.88 15.34
CA PRO A 202 5.11 -4.49 13.95
C PRO A 202 4.28 -3.25 13.59
N VAL A 203 4.70 -2.56 12.53
CA VAL A 203 3.93 -1.47 11.93
C VAL A 203 2.87 -2.07 11.00
N LEU A 204 1.63 -1.58 11.02
CA LEU A 204 0.65 -1.93 10.00
C LEU A 204 0.86 -1.04 8.78
N GLY A 205 1.33 -1.62 7.67
CA GLY A 205 1.51 -0.93 6.41
C GLY A 205 0.42 -1.27 5.40
N ILE A 206 -0.20 -0.25 4.80
CA ILE A 206 -1.23 -0.36 3.78
C ILE A 206 -0.83 0.52 2.60
N ASP A 207 -0.76 -0.07 1.41
CA ASP A 207 -0.45 0.62 0.16
C ASP A 207 -1.29 0.05 -0.99
N LEU A 208 -2.34 0.78 -1.38
CA LEU A 208 -3.29 0.39 -2.41
C LEU A 208 -3.19 1.36 -3.59
N LEU A 209 -2.79 0.87 -4.76
CA LEU A 209 -2.58 1.68 -5.96
C LEU A 209 -3.41 1.15 -7.12
N ALA A 210 -4.06 2.05 -7.83
CA ALA A 210 -4.71 1.78 -9.10
C ALA A 210 -4.06 2.64 -10.18
N PHE A 211 -3.74 2.03 -11.32
CA PHE A 211 -3.13 2.68 -12.46
C PHE A 211 -4.00 2.50 -13.71
N ASN A 212 -4.38 3.61 -14.33
CA ASN A 212 -5.21 3.66 -15.54
C ASN A 212 -6.52 2.86 -15.42
N ARG A 213 -7.06 2.65 -14.20
CA ARG A 213 -8.14 1.72 -13.85
C ARG A 213 -8.04 0.36 -14.58
N LYS A 214 -6.81 -0.15 -14.68
CA LYS A 214 -6.49 -1.40 -15.40
C LYS A 214 -5.52 -2.29 -14.65
N LYS A 215 -4.63 -1.69 -13.87
CA LYS A 215 -3.59 -2.39 -13.11
C LYS A 215 -3.70 -1.96 -11.67
N TYR A 216 -3.75 -2.92 -10.76
CA TYR A 216 -3.86 -2.68 -9.34
C TYR A 216 -2.69 -3.32 -8.62
N LEU A 217 -2.18 -2.64 -7.61
CA LEU A 217 -1.18 -3.15 -6.67
C LEU A 217 -1.76 -2.96 -5.27
N ALA A 218 -1.79 -4.03 -4.48
CA ALA A 218 -2.23 -3.98 -3.10
C ALA A 218 -1.19 -4.61 -2.18
N ILE A 219 -0.82 -3.88 -1.15
CA ILE A 219 0.06 -4.32 -0.07
C ILE A 219 -0.66 -4.05 1.26
N VAL A 220 -0.84 -5.08 2.08
CA VAL A 220 -1.30 -4.95 3.47
C VAL A 220 -0.50 -5.92 4.32
N ASP A 221 0.19 -5.42 5.34
CA ASP A 221 1.15 -6.21 6.10
C ASP A 221 1.38 -5.74 7.53
N PHE A 222 1.74 -6.68 8.42
CA PHE A 222 2.35 -6.38 9.71
C PHE A 222 3.86 -6.33 9.50
N GLN A 223 4.35 -5.16 9.13
CA GLN A 223 5.74 -4.89 8.78
C GLN A 223 6.63 -4.96 10.02
N PRO A 224 7.51 -5.97 10.14
CA PRO A 224 8.34 -6.14 11.31
C PRO A 224 9.38 -5.02 11.42
N ILE A 225 9.60 -4.53 12.63
CA ILE A 225 10.62 -3.49 12.92
C ILE A 225 11.91 -4.08 13.51
N HIS A 226 12.01 -5.40 13.64
CA HIS A 226 13.21 -6.05 14.17
C HIS A 226 14.30 -6.19 13.10
N ASP A 227 15.55 -6.42 13.49
CA ASP A 227 16.65 -6.60 12.53
C ASP A 227 16.80 -8.06 12.06
N ASN A 228 16.41 -9.04 12.88
CA ASN A 228 16.54 -10.45 12.56
C ASN A 228 15.28 -10.98 11.87
N GLU A 229 15.42 -11.48 10.64
CA GLU A 229 14.33 -12.04 9.83
C GLU A 229 13.65 -13.26 10.47
N GLU A 230 14.36 -14.03 11.30
CA GLU A 230 13.75 -15.16 12.01
C GLU A 230 12.70 -14.70 13.04
N ASP A 231 12.89 -13.50 13.63
CA ASP A 231 11.90 -12.89 14.53
C ASP A 231 10.65 -12.40 13.76
N HIS A 232 10.81 -12.07 12.48
CA HIS A 232 9.73 -11.55 11.62
C HIS A 232 8.72 -12.64 11.30
N ALA A 233 9.23 -13.81 10.94
CA ALA A 233 8.45 -14.94 10.46
C ALA A 233 7.82 -15.80 11.57
N SER A 234 8.08 -15.55 12.85
CA SER A 234 7.64 -16.46 13.92
C SER A 234 6.54 -15.88 14.81
N ARG A 235 6.55 -14.57 15.07
CA ARG A 235 5.71 -13.98 16.12
C ARG A 235 4.23 -13.84 15.74
N TYR A 236 3.92 -13.40 14.53
CA TYR A 236 2.55 -12.97 14.16
C TYR A 236 1.94 -13.75 12.99
N GLU A 237 2.70 -14.63 12.34
CA GLU A 237 2.23 -15.39 11.17
C GLU A 237 0.95 -16.19 11.45
N HIS A 238 0.83 -16.76 12.65
CA HIS A 238 -0.33 -17.53 13.05
C HIS A 238 -1.63 -16.71 13.09
N LEU A 239 -1.54 -15.38 13.27
CA LEU A 239 -2.68 -14.46 13.24
C LEU A 239 -3.08 -14.11 11.81
N LEU A 240 -2.10 -13.89 10.94
CA LEU A 240 -2.33 -13.41 9.58
C LEU A 240 -2.64 -14.53 8.59
N LYS A 241 -2.05 -15.72 8.78
CA LYS A 241 -2.19 -16.85 7.87
C LYS A 241 -3.65 -17.25 7.64
N PRO A 242 -4.52 -17.37 8.67
CA PRO A 242 -5.93 -17.68 8.46
C PRO A 242 -6.68 -16.63 7.64
N ILE A 243 -6.23 -15.37 7.66
CA ILE A 243 -6.83 -14.30 6.84
C ILE A 243 -6.34 -14.43 5.40
N LYS A 244 -5.02 -14.47 5.19
CA LYS A 244 -4.42 -14.62 3.86
C LYS A 244 -4.91 -15.86 3.15
N ASP A 245 -5.07 -16.98 3.85
CA ASP A 245 -5.53 -18.25 3.28
C ASP A 245 -6.90 -18.15 2.60
N LYS A 246 -7.78 -17.24 3.04
CA LYS A 246 -9.12 -17.03 2.47
C LYS A 246 -9.12 -16.39 1.07
N TYR A 247 -8.05 -15.69 0.69
CA TYR A 247 -8.05 -14.83 -0.48
C TYR A 247 -6.90 -15.18 -1.43
N ASP A 248 -7.12 -16.14 -2.33
CA ASP A 248 -6.10 -16.57 -3.31
C ASP A 248 -5.66 -15.45 -4.26
N SER A 249 -6.57 -14.52 -4.58
CA SER A 249 -6.29 -13.34 -5.41
C SER A 249 -5.28 -12.36 -4.79
N LEU A 250 -5.02 -12.48 -3.48
CA LEU A 250 -4.13 -11.60 -2.73
C LEU A 250 -2.76 -12.22 -2.37
N LYS A 251 -2.45 -13.40 -2.95
CA LYS A 251 -1.21 -14.18 -2.72
C LYS A 251 -0.21 -14.08 -3.87
N GLY A 252 -0.07 -12.89 -4.46
CA GLY A 252 0.96 -12.61 -5.45
C GLY A 252 2.38 -12.70 -4.88
N ARG A 253 3.38 -12.56 -5.76
CA ARG A 253 4.80 -12.56 -5.38
C ARG A 253 5.41 -11.19 -5.66
N MET A 254 6.19 -10.70 -4.70
CA MET A 254 7.03 -9.53 -4.93
C MET A 254 8.10 -9.87 -5.97
N SER A 255 8.56 -8.87 -6.71
CA SER A 255 9.76 -9.02 -7.53
C SER A 255 10.94 -8.51 -6.72
N SER A 256 12.04 -9.26 -6.70
CA SER A 256 13.32 -8.92 -6.06
C SER A 256 14.02 -7.62 -6.53
N LYS A 257 13.34 -6.77 -7.32
CA LYS A 257 13.90 -5.56 -7.95
C LYS A 257 13.75 -4.29 -7.10
N PHE A 258 12.85 -4.25 -6.12
CA PHE A 258 12.46 -3.00 -5.43
C PHE A 258 12.65 -3.04 -3.92
N TYR A 259 12.34 -4.17 -3.30
CA TYR A 259 12.63 -4.43 -1.89
C TYR A 259 13.46 -5.71 -1.80
N ASP A 260 14.26 -5.77 -0.75
CA ASP A 260 14.80 -7.05 -0.30
C ASP A 260 13.60 -7.84 0.24
N GLU A 261 13.27 -8.98 -0.37
CA GLU A 261 12.00 -9.71 -0.13
C GLU A 261 11.81 -10.13 1.34
N THR A 262 12.86 -10.00 2.15
CA THR A 262 12.94 -10.47 3.53
C THR A 262 13.10 -9.34 4.56
N LYS A 263 13.35 -8.09 4.15
CA LYS A 263 13.60 -6.99 5.10
C LYS A 263 12.37 -6.10 5.28
N HIS A 264 11.75 -6.20 6.46
CA HIS A 264 10.55 -5.45 6.90
C HIS A 264 9.21 -5.87 6.27
N PHE A 265 9.14 -7.08 5.69
CA PHE A 265 7.87 -7.69 5.25
C PHE A 265 7.63 -9.02 5.95
N SER A 266 6.40 -9.28 6.39
CA SER A 266 6.03 -10.59 6.94
C SER A 266 5.83 -11.63 5.83
N GLN A 267 5.93 -12.93 6.17
CA GLN A 267 5.64 -14.01 5.21
C GLN A 267 4.15 -14.03 4.85
N GLN A 268 3.31 -13.48 5.72
CA GLN A 268 1.89 -13.35 5.55
C GLN A 268 1.45 -11.99 5.00
N MET A 269 2.34 -11.18 4.42
CA MET A 269 1.95 -10.00 3.65
C MET A 269 0.89 -10.37 2.59
N LEU A 270 -0.18 -9.57 2.51
CA LEU A 270 -1.02 -9.54 1.32
C LEU A 270 -0.28 -8.73 0.28
N PHE A 271 0.08 -9.37 -0.83
CA PHE A 271 0.79 -8.73 -1.93
C PHE A 271 0.11 -9.16 -3.22
N ALA A 272 -0.57 -8.24 -3.88
CA ALA A 272 -1.39 -8.58 -5.03
C ALA A 272 -1.12 -7.64 -6.20
N ARG A 273 -0.93 -8.21 -7.39
CA ARG A 273 -1.07 -7.48 -8.65
C ARG A 273 -2.18 -8.14 -9.44
N PHE A 274 -3.17 -7.35 -9.82
CA PHE A 274 -4.34 -7.85 -10.54
C PHE A 274 -4.85 -6.80 -11.52
N ASP A 275 -5.68 -7.25 -12.45
CA ASP A 275 -6.30 -6.42 -13.49
C ASP A 275 -7.83 -6.39 -13.35
N ASP A 276 -8.41 -7.28 -12.54
CA ASP A 276 -9.84 -7.33 -12.23
C ASP A 276 -10.15 -6.41 -11.06
N GLU A 277 -10.72 -5.24 -11.36
CA GLU A 277 -11.12 -4.25 -10.35
C GLU A 277 -12.04 -4.81 -9.27
N GLN A 278 -12.88 -5.81 -9.60
CA GLN A 278 -13.82 -6.39 -8.64
C GLN A 278 -13.12 -7.08 -7.47
N VAL A 279 -11.83 -7.41 -7.60
CA VAL A 279 -10.98 -7.90 -6.49
C VAL A 279 -10.91 -6.88 -5.35
N VAL A 280 -10.98 -5.57 -5.65
CA VAL A 280 -10.88 -4.50 -4.65
C VAL A 280 -12.01 -4.62 -3.62
N SER A 281 -13.26 -4.71 -4.07
CA SER A 281 -14.42 -4.78 -3.18
C SER A 281 -14.68 -6.21 -2.68
N ARG A 282 -14.48 -7.22 -3.52
CA ARG A 282 -14.80 -8.63 -3.21
C ARG A 282 -13.82 -9.26 -2.21
N ASP A 283 -12.51 -9.03 -2.41
CA ASP A 283 -11.46 -9.76 -1.69
C ASP A 283 -10.60 -8.82 -0.84
N LEU A 284 -10.11 -7.72 -1.42
CA LEU A 284 -9.16 -6.82 -0.76
C LEU A 284 -9.79 -6.06 0.41
N PHE A 285 -10.98 -5.48 0.24
CA PHE A 285 -11.65 -4.73 1.31
C PHE A 285 -11.93 -5.57 2.56
N PRO A 286 -12.56 -6.77 2.48
CA PRO A 286 -12.74 -7.60 3.68
C PRO A 286 -11.42 -8.11 4.26
N ALA A 287 -10.40 -8.40 3.44
CA ALA A 287 -9.07 -8.78 3.93
C ALA A 287 -8.39 -7.64 4.69
N PHE A 288 -8.42 -6.42 4.14
CA PHE A 288 -7.93 -5.19 4.76
C PHE A 288 -8.54 -4.98 6.14
N LYS A 289 -9.88 -5.06 6.25
CA LYS A 289 -10.58 -4.92 7.54
C LYS A 289 -10.08 -5.92 8.56
N SER A 290 -9.98 -7.20 8.16
CA SER A 290 -9.47 -8.26 9.05
C SER A 290 -8.02 -8.01 9.50
N TYR A 291 -7.14 -7.47 8.64
CA TYR A 291 -5.77 -7.12 9.04
C TYR A 291 -5.77 -5.96 10.06
N VAL A 292 -6.55 -4.89 9.81
CA VAL A 292 -6.66 -3.74 10.72
C VAL A 292 -7.21 -4.16 12.10
N GLU A 293 -8.30 -4.93 12.10
CA GLU A 293 -8.92 -5.47 13.32
C GLU A 293 -7.94 -6.34 14.11
N THR A 294 -7.28 -7.29 13.43
CA THR A 294 -6.29 -8.19 14.04
C THR A 294 -5.09 -7.42 14.62
N HIS A 295 -4.69 -6.32 14.00
CA HIS A 295 -3.57 -5.52 14.48
C HIS A 295 -3.91 -4.80 15.78
N LEU A 296 -5.12 -4.25 15.88
CA LEU A 296 -5.60 -3.65 17.11
C LEU A 296 -5.76 -4.69 18.24
N ASP A 297 -6.28 -5.88 17.93
CA ASP A 297 -6.40 -6.98 18.88
C ASP A 297 -5.03 -7.45 19.39
N LEU A 298 -4.03 -7.48 18.51
CA LEU A 298 -2.64 -7.80 18.88
C LEU A 298 -2.09 -6.78 19.89
N ILE A 299 -2.29 -5.48 19.67
CA ILE A 299 -1.86 -4.44 20.62
C ILE A 299 -2.54 -4.62 21.97
N ARG A 300 -3.86 -4.83 21.98
CA ARG A 300 -4.66 -4.95 23.20
C ARG A 300 -4.38 -6.20 24.02
N SER A 301 -3.87 -7.25 23.38
CA SER A 301 -3.47 -8.50 24.03
C SER A 301 -1.99 -8.54 24.40
N THR A 302 -1.22 -7.51 24.03
CA THR A 302 0.21 -7.41 24.34
C THR A 302 0.44 -6.60 25.61
N GLU A 303 1.25 -7.12 26.53
CA GLU A 303 1.66 -6.41 27.72
C GLU A 303 2.67 -5.30 27.37
N ALA A 304 2.48 -4.11 27.92
CA ALA A 304 3.39 -2.99 27.74
C ALA A 304 4.73 -3.25 28.46
N GLN A 305 5.83 -2.93 27.80
CA GLN A 305 7.22 -2.98 28.28
C GLN A 305 7.84 -1.57 28.20
N PRO A 306 7.54 -0.67 29.16
CA PRO A 306 8.01 0.72 29.13
C PRO A 306 9.54 0.85 29.07
N GLU A 307 10.28 -0.13 29.57
CA GLU A 307 11.74 -0.19 29.53
C GLU A 307 12.30 -0.44 28.11
N GLU A 308 11.51 -1.00 27.19
CA GLU A 308 11.94 -1.25 25.82
C GLU A 308 11.73 -0.05 24.88
N VAL A 309 11.04 1.00 25.33
CA VAL A 309 10.60 2.14 24.50
C VAL A 309 11.73 2.75 23.67
N GLU A 310 12.89 3.03 24.26
CA GLU A 310 14.02 3.62 23.54
C GLU A 310 14.54 2.69 22.43
N THR A 311 14.59 1.38 22.70
CA THR A 311 15.02 0.36 21.73
C THR A 311 14.02 0.24 20.59
N VAL A 312 12.71 0.27 20.89
CA VAL A 312 11.64 0.20 19.88
C VAL A 312 11.62 1.44 19.01
N LEU A 313 11.88 2.63 19.58
CA LEU A 313 12.00 3.87 18.80
C LEU A 313 13.21 3.84 17.87
N ALA A 314 14.35 3.29 18.30
CA ALA A 314 15.52 3.11 17.43
C ALA A 314 15.24 2.17 16.25
N LYS A 315 14.55 1.06 16.51
CA LYS A 315 14.06 0.13 15.47
C LYS A 315 13.09 0.79 14.50
N THR A 316 12.14 1.58 15.01
CA THR A 316 11.20 2.35 14.20
C THR A 316 11.93 3.36 13.31
N LYS A 317 12.95 4.03 13.84
CA LYS A 317 13.82 4.92 13.06
C LYS A 317 14.51 4.17 11.92
N ALA A 318 15.08 2.99 12.19
CA ALA A 318 15.73 2.19 11.15
C ALA A 318 14.74 1.77 10.04
N TYR A 319 13.52 1.38 10.43
CA TYR A 319 12.42 1.10 9.49
C TYR A 319 12.05 2.33 8.65
N ASP A 320 11.88 3.51 9.26
CA ASP A 320 11.55 4.75 8.55
C ASP A 320 12.66 5.15 7.58
N THR A 321 13.94 5.09 7.99
CA THR A 321 15.09 5.36 7.12
C THR A 321 15.14 4.39 5.93
N TYR A 322 14.99 3.08 6.18
CA TYR A 322 14.96 2.08 5.11
C TYR A 322 13.84 2.33 4.09
N SER A 323 12.65 2.69 4.59
CA SER A 323 11.46 2.92 3.78
C SER A 323 11.57 4.21 2.97
N ALA A 324 12.06 5.31 3.57
CA ALA A 324 12.31 6.57 2.87
C ALA A 324 13.30 6.41 1.71
N ASP A 325 14.40 5.68 1.93
CA ASP A 325 15.44 5.44 0.91
C ASP A 325 14.91 4.67 -0.32
N ARG A 326 13.84 3.89 -0.14
CA ARG A 326 13.31 2.95 -1.15
C ARG A 326 11.93 3.31 -1.65
N ASP A 327 11.32 4.39 -1.14
CA ASP A 327 9.96 4.77 -1.50
C ASP A 327 9.85 5.05 -3.02
N PRO A 328 9.17 4.18 -3.79
CA PRO A 328 9.03 4.36 -5.23
C PRO A 328 8.19 5.58 -5.60
N ALA A 329 7.40 6.13 -4.66
CA ALA A 329 6.52 7.26 -4.89
C ALA A 329 7.25 8.62 -4.90
N THR A 330 8.50 8.70 -4.43
CA THR A 330 9.29 9.95 -4.41
C THR A 330 9.33 10.64 -5.78
N GLY A 331 9.50 9.86 -6.86
CA GLY A 331 9.52 10.38 -8.23
C GLY A 331 8.16 10.92 -8.68
N LEU A 332 7.06 10.28 -8.27
CA LEU A 332 5.70 10.75 -8.51
C LEU A 332 5.48 12.09 -7.81
N PHE A 333 5.76 12.18 -6.51
CA PHE A 333 5.58 13.43 -5.75
C PHE A 333 6.41 14.56 -6.33
N ALA A 334 7.67 14.31 -6.69
CA ALA A 334 8.54 15.32 -7.28
C ALA A 334 8.00 15.85 -8.62
N ALA A 335 7.42 14.96 -9.45
CA ALA A 335 6.80 15.35 -10.71
C ALA A 335 5.49 16.13 -10.52
N MET A 336 4.75 15.87 -9.45
CA MET A 336 3.43 16.46 -9.21
C MET A 336 3.50 17.77 -8.42
N TYR A 337 4.37 17.85 -7.42
CA TYR A 337 4.39 18.93 -6.42
C TYR A 337 5.76 19.62 -6.28
N GLY A 338 6.78 19.16 -7.02
CA GLY A 338 8.14 19.70 -6.98
C GLY A 338 9.05 18.92 -6.04
N LYS A 339 10.37 19.00 -6.32
CA LYS A 339 11.38 18.18 -5.63
C LYS A 339 11.50 18.47 -4.14
N GLU A 340 11.52 19.75 -3.77
CA GLU A 340 11.66 20.18 -2.37
C GLU A 340 10.47 19.71 -1.53
N TRP A 341 9.24 19.92 -2.04
CA TRP A 341 8.04 19.42 -1.37
C TRP A 341 8.04 17.91 -1.23
N ALA A 342 8.45 17.17 -2.27
CA ALA A 342 8.51 15.71 -2.23
C ALA A 342 9.52 15.20 -1.20
N GLU A 343 10.70 15.81 -1.12
CA GLU A 343 11.72 15.44 -0.14
C GLU A 343 11.26 15.71 1.30
N ASP A 344 10.69 16.90 1.55
CA ASP A 344 10.14 17.23 2.86
C ASP A 344 8.93 16.33 3.20
N PHE A 345 8.08 15.99 2.23
CA PHE A 345 6.94 15.08 2.44
C PHE A 345 7.38 13.66 2.82
N VAL A 346 8.39 13.11 2.13
CA VAL A 346 8.93 11.78 2.42
C VAL A 346 9.57 11.73 3.80
N HIS A 347 10.45 12.69 4.11
CA HIS A 347 11.27 12.64 5.33
C HIS A 347 10.62 13.26 6.57
N ASP A 348 9.68 14.19 6.42
CA ASP A 348 9.03 14.84 7.58
C ASP A 348 7.62 14.32 7.85
N PHE A 349 6.93 13.77 6.84
CA PHE A 349 5.56 13.27 7.00
C PHE A 349 5.46 11.75 6.89
N LEU A 350 5.82 11.16 5.73
CA LEU A 350 5.67 9.73 5.49
C LEU A 350 6.55 8.90 6.43
N PHE A 351 7.82 9.27 6.56
CA PHE A 351 8.79 8.56 7.39
C PHE A 351 9.50 9.56 8.31
N SER A 352 8.72 10.19 9.18
CA SER A 352 9.13 11.31 10.04
C SER A 352 10.31 11.03 10.99
N MET A 353 10.70 9.78 11.19
CA MET A 353 11.90 9.43 11.98
C MET A 353 13.12 9.10 11.11
N SER A 354 12.98 9.12 9.79
CA SER A 354 14.05 8.78 8.85
C SER A 354 15.22 9.75 8.92
N ASP A 355 16.42 9.24 8.65
CA ASP A 355 17.58 10.07 8.43
C ASP A 355 17.49 10.72 7.04
N ARG A 356 17.72 12.03 6.96
CA ARG A 356 17.85 12.72 5.69
C ARG A 356 19.23 12.46 5.08
N PRO A 357 19.33 12.21 3.77
CA PRO A 357 20.61 12.20 3.08
C PRO A 357 21.33 13.53 3.28
N ALA A 358 22.65 13.50 3.47
CA ALA A 358 23.43 14.73 3.51
C ALA A 358 23.26 15.52 2.20
N GLU A 359 23.15 16.84 2.30
CA GLU A 359 22.93 17.74 1.15
C GLU A 359 23.97 17.48 0.04
N GLY A 360 23.51 17.03 -1.14
CA GLY A 360 24.37 16.67 -2.27
C GLY A 360 24.69 15.17 -2.42
N ALA A 361 24.13 14.29 -1.57
CA ALA A 361 24.16 12.85 -1.81
C ALA A 361 23.43 12.50 -3.11
N ALA A 362 24.01 11.61 -3.91
CA ALA A 362 23.34 11.12 -5.12
C ALA A 362 22.02 10.43 -4.72
N PRO A 363 20.90 10.68 -5.42
CA PRO A 363 19.67 9.96 -5.14
C PRO A 363 19.94 8.46 -5.25
N PRO A 364 19.31 7.62 -4.41
CA PRO A 364 19.40 6.18 -4.56
C PRO A 364 19.04 5.80 -5.99
N ALA A 365 19.80 4.85 -6.56
CA ALA A 365 19.65 4.45 -7.95
C ALA A 365 18.19 4.05 -8.21
N ASN A 366 17.47 4.88 -8.97
CA ASN A 366 16.07 4.63 -9.27
C ASN A 366 16.01 3.37 -10.17
N PRO A 367 15.43 2.24 -9.72
CA PRO A 367 15.43 0.97 -10.48
C PRO A 367 14.63 1.04 -11.79
N PHE A 368 13.99 2.18 -12.05
CA PHE A 368 13.24 2.51 -13.26
C PHE A 368 14.04 3.28 -14.31
N MET A 369 15.27 3.75 -14.02
CA MET A 369 16.12 4.51 -14.96
C MET A 369 17.40 3.74 -15.38
N GLY A 370 17.32 2.41 -15.42
CA GLY A 370 18.33 1.59 -16.09
C GLY A 370 17.97 1.44 -17.56
N GLY A 371 18.39 2.39 -18.40
CA GLY A 371 18.43 2.15 -19.85
C GLY A 371 19.26 0.90 -20.15
N PRO A 372 18.99 0.19 -21.26
CA PRO A 372 19.75 -1.02 -21.59
C PRO A 372 21.26 -0.71 -21.59
N PRO A 373 22.11 -1.63 -21.10
CA PRO A 373 23.55 -1.45 -21.11
C PRO A 373 23.96 -1.01 -22.51
N ARG A 374 24.70 0.10 -22.62
CA ARG A 374 25.31 0.48 -23.90
C ARG A 374 26.17 -0.69 -24.36
N GLY A 375 25.64 -1.47 -25.30
CA GLY A 375 26.32 -2.59 -25.91
C GLY A 375 27.54 -2.07 -26.66
N GLY A 376 28.70 -2.10 -25.99
CA GLY A 376 29.98 -2.03 -26.67
C GLY A 376 30.13 -3.28 -27.55
N PRO A 377 30.73 -3.16 -28.75
CA PRO A 377 30.83 -4.28 -29.68
C PRO A 377 31.65 -5.43 -29.08
N PRO A 378 31.37 -6.70 -29.44
CA PRO A 378 31.99 -7.85 -28.81
C PRO A 378 33.50 -7.87 -29.08
N GLN A 379 34.30 -7.91 -28.01
CA GLN A 379 35.72 -8.23 -28.12
C GLN A 379 35.86 -9.72 -28.44
N ASN A 380 36.31 -9.98 -29.66
CA ASN A 380 36.58 -11.29 -30.21
C ASN A 380 37.84 -11.87 -29.54
N GLN A 381 37.69 -12.71 -28.50
CA GLN A 381 38.82 -13.50 -27.98
C GLN A 381 39.01 -14.74 -28.85
N GLY A 382 39.94 -14.63 -29.81
CA GLY A 382 40.41 -15.75 -30.60
C GLY A 382 41.17 -16.76 -29.72
N GLN A 383 40.61 -17.95 -29.54
CA GLN A 383 41.35 -19.12 -29.08
C GLN A 383 42.30 -19.58 -30.18
N LYS A 384 43.60 -19.39 -29.96
CA LYS A 384 44.66 -20.10 -30.69
C LYS A 384 44.61 -21.58 -30.32
N VAL A 385 44.20 -22.42 -31.26
CA VAL A 385 44.51 -23.85 -31.24
C VAL A 385 45.87 -24.04 -31.92
N GLN A 386 46.85 -24.51 -31.16
CA GLN A 386 48.12 -25.01 -31.67
C GLN A 386 48.19 -26.52 -31.42
N ARG A 387 48.46 -27.28 -32.49
CA ARG A 387 49.38 -28.43 -32.62
C ARG A 387 48.98 -29.30 -33.84
N PRO A 388 49.90 -30.09 -34.43
CA PRO A 388 51.36 -30.12 -34.27
C PRO A 388 52.09 -29.27 -35.32
#